data_AF-A0A919XIE9-F1
#
_entry.id   AF-A0A919XIE9-F1
#
_cell.length_a   1.000
_cell.length_b   1.000
_cell.length_c   1.000
_cell.angle_alpha   90.00
_cell.angle_beta   90.00
_cell.angle_gamma   90.00
#
_symmetry.space_group_name_H-M   'P 1'
#
loop_
_entity.id
_entity.type
_entity.pdbx_description
1 polymer ?
#
loop_
_entity_poly.entity_id
_entity_poly.type
_entity_poly.pdbx_seq_one_letter_code
_entity_poly.pdbx_strand_id
1 'polypeptide(L)'
;MKTGYKKVNSITYFEKSNNLERTRLSILEDYFDMDGKFIESIIAYSELDRNLLTPGLEKPKENKKKMNEPITILAPAMKEDQPGEPKKLTEAESEQVRKHILEFTQTLND
;
A
#
# COMPACT_ATOMS: atom_id res chain seq x y z
N MET A 1 7.35 -23.06 -8.42
CA MET A 1 8.28 -22.41 -7.47
C MET A 1 7.48 -21.32 -6.78
N LYS A 2 7.08 -21.51 -5.50
CA LYS A 2 6.30 -20.50 -4.77
C LYS A 2 7.28 -19.43 -4.28
N THR A 3 7.12 -18.19 -4.74
CA THR A 3 7.99 -17.05 -4.45
C THR A 3 7.37 -16.20 -3.34
N GLY A 4 7.49 -16.64 -2.07
CA GLY A 4 7.11 -15.88 -0.86
C GLY A 4 5.67 -15.34 -0.81
N TYR A 5 5.42 -14.45 0.16
CA TYR A 5 4.16 -13.71 0.26
C TYR A 5 4.39 -12.31 0.82
N LYS A 6 3.37 -11.45 0.74
CA LYS A 6 3.39 -10.14 1.39
C LYS A 6 2.12 -9.86 2.18
N LYS A 7 2.27 -9.10 3.27
CA LYS A 7 1.18 -8.43 3.98
C LYS A 7 1.12 -6.98 3.50
N VAL A 8 -0.09 -6.44 3.38
CA VAL A 8 -0.29 -5.11 2.80
C VAL A 8 -1.27 -4.29 3.64
N ASN A 9 -0.91 -3.03 3.91
CA ASN A 9 -1.82 -1.99 4.35
C ASN A 9 -1.80 -0.88 3.30
N SER A 10 -2.96 -0.49 2.77
CA SER A 10 -3.03 0.52 1.70
C SER A 10 -4.21 1.45 1.85
N ILE A 11 -4.02 2.72 1.47
CA ILE A 11 -5.09 3.68 1.24
C ILE A 11 -5.04 4.08 -0.23
N THR A 12 -6.17 3.91 -0.92
CA THR A 12 -6.38 4.44 -2.26
C THR A 12 -7.33 5.62 -2.18
N TYR A 13 -6.87 6.79 -2.58
CA TYR A 13 -7.71 7.96 -2.79
C TYR A 13 -8.01 8.09 -4.28
N PHE A 14 -9.28 8.25 -4.61
CA PHE A 14 -9.74 8.52 -5.96
C PHE A 14 -10.60 9.78 -5.94
N GLU A 15 -10.23 10.75 -6.77
CA GLU A 15 -10.95 12.00 -6.96
C GLU A 15 -11.23 12.16 -8.46
N LYS A 16 -12.47 12.51 -8.80
CA LYS A 16 -12.89 12.82 -10.16
C LYS A 16 -13.56 14.17 -10.19
N SER A 17 -13.02 15.10 -10.97
CA SER A 17 -13.53 16.46 -11.11
C SER A 17 -13.43 16.90 -12.57
N ASN A 18 -14.58 17.19 -13.20
CA ASN A 18 -14.71 17.59 -14.60
C ASN A 18 -13.80 16.79 -15.55
N ASN A 19 -12.62 17.33 -15.85
CA ASN A 19 -11.64 16.81 -16.80
C ASN A 19 -10.39 16.22 -16.15
N LEU A 20 -10.41 15.99 -14.83
CA LEU A 20 -9.29 15.47 -14.04
C LEU A 20 -9.75 14.25 -13.23
N GLU A 21 -9.00 13.16 -13.36
CA GLU A 21 -9.07 12.01 -12.46
C GLU A 21 -7.74 11.90 -11.70
N ARG A 22 -7.78 12.04 -10.38
CA ARG A 22 -6.61 11.92 -9.51
C ARG A 22 -6.70 10.63 -8.71
N THR A 23 -5.65 9.83 -8.79
CA THR A 23 -5.46 8.64 -7.97
C THR A 23 -4.23 8.82 -7.10
N ARG A 24 -4.35 8.60 -5.79
CA ARG A 24 -3.21 8.50 -4.87
C ARG A 24 -3.24 7.16 -4.17
N LEU A 25 -2.08 6.54 -4.05
CA LEU A 25 -1.89 5.29 -3.34
C LEU A 25 -0.80 5.49 -2.29
N SER A 26 -1.15 5.26 -1.03
CA SER A 26 -0.20 5.10 0.06
C SER A 26 -0.21 3.64 0.48
N ILE A 27 0.94 2.97 0.49
CA ILE A 27 1.03 1.53 0.74
C ILE A 27 2.22 1.18 1.63
N LEU A 28 1.98 0.27 2.57
CA LEU A 28 2.99 -0.42 3.37
C LEU A 28 2.94 -1.90 3.02
N GLU A 29 4.10 -2.48 2.71
CA GLU A 29 4.23 -3.87 2.29
C GLU A 29 5.30 -4.56 3.14
N ASP A 30 4.97 -5.68 3.75
CA ASP A 30 5.93 -6.55 4.44
C ASP A 30 6.08 -7.85 3.64
N TYR A 31 7.31 -8.16 3.23
CA TYR A 31 7.64 -9.34 2.45
C TYR A 31 8.17 -10.46 3.34
N PHE A 32 7.70 -11.67 3.08
CA PHE A 32 8.08 -12.88 3.80
C PHE A 32 8.41 -14.01 2.82
N ASP A 33 9.31 -14.90 3.23
CA ASP A 33 9.50 -16.17 2.52
C ASP A 33 8.37 -17.17 2.85
N MET A 34 8.46 -18.37 2.27
CA MET A 34 7.44 -19.41 2.47
C MET A 34 7.42 -19.98 3.90
N ASP A 35 8.52 -19.82 4.66
CA ASP A 35 8.62 -20.24 6.05
C ASP A 35 8.13 -19.13 7.01
N GLY A 36 7.63 -18.02 6.45
CA GLY A 36 7.16 -16.86 7.21
C GLY A 36 8.29 -16.01 7.78
N LYS A 37 9.53 -16.19 7.32
CA LYS A 37 10.65 -15.35 7.72
C LYS A 37 10.57 -14.01 6.99
N PHE A 38 10.68 -12.93 7.76
CA PHE A 38 10.72 -11.58 7.24
C PHE A 38 11.91 -11.37 6.29
N ILE A 39 11.66 -10.72 5.16
CA ILE A 39 12.66 -10.38 4.14
C ILE A 39 12.94 -8.87 4.16
N GLU A 40 11.92 -8.06 3.87
CA GLU A 40 12.03 -6.61 3.82
C GLU A 40 10.64 -5.96 3.92
N SER A 41 10.63 -4.67 4.23
CA SER A 41 9.43 -3.85 4.15
C SER A 41 9.60 -2.70 3.18
N ILE A 42 8.51 -2.30 2.53
CA ILE A 42 8.47 -1.19 1.59
C ILE A 42 7.38 -0.21 2.02
N ILE A 43 7.77 1.05 2.18
CA ILE A 43 6.87 2.20 2.21
C ILE A 43 6.83 2.73 0.78
N ALA A 44 5.65 2.85 0.18
CA ALA A 44 5.51 3.46 -1.14
C ALA A 44 4.34 4.44 -1.21
N TYR A 45 4.53 5.44 -2.05
CA TYR A 45 3.53 6.43 -2.43
C TYR A 45 3.50 6.55 -3.96
N SER A 46 2.32 6.58 -4.55
CA SER A 46 2.15 6.99 -5.94
C SER A 46 0.98 7.96 -6.11
N GLU A 47 1.13 8.88 -7.06
CA GLU A 47 0.10 9.83 -7.46
C GLU A 47 0.04 9.88 -9.00
N LEU A 48 -1.16 9.72 -9.55
CA LEU A 48 -1.42 9.87 -10.97
C LEU A 48 -2.58 10.85 -11.17
N ASP A 49 -2.28 11.95 -11.84
CA ASP A 49 -3.24 12.94 -12.28
C ASP A 49 -3.52 12.73 -13.77
N ARG A 50 -4.68 12.18 -14.10
CA ARG A 50 -5.12 11.92 -15.47
C ARG A 50 -5.95 13.08 -16.01
N ASN A 51 -5.51 13.71 -17.10
CA ASN A 51 -6.28 14.76 -17.76
C ASN A 51 -7.12 14.16 -18.90
N LEU A 52 -8.44 14.19 -18.75
CA LEU A 52 -9.37 13.59 -19.70
C LEU A 52 -9.39 14.32 -21.06
N LEU A 53 -8.89 15.55 -21.16
CA LEU A 53 -8.75 16.28 -22.42
C LEU A 53 -7.48 15.90 -23.19
N THR A 54 -6.45 15.43 -22.49
CA THR A 54 -5.17 15.05 -23.09
C THR A 54 -4.69 13.68 -22.55
N PRO A 55 -5.48 12.62 -22.77
CA PRO A 55 -5.17 11.30 -22.23
C PRO A 55 -3.86 10.77 -22.81
N GLY A 56 -3.04 10.16 -21.96
CA GLY A 56 -1.77 9.52 -22.32
C GLY A 56 -0.52 10.40 -22.15
N LEU A 57 -0.67 11.66 -21.72
CA LEU A 57 0.46 12.54 -21.41
C LEU A 57 0.87 12.50 -19.94
N GLU A 58 0.18 11.71 -19.12
CA GLU A 58 0.30 11.79 -17.68
C GLU A 58 1.48 10.96 -17.18
N LYS A 59 2.20 11.50 -16.19
CA LYS A 59 3.34 10.83 -15.57
C LYS A 59 3.04 10.59 -14.11
N PRO A 60 3.11 9.33 -13.63
CA PRO A 60 2.94 9.06 -12.21
C PRO A 60 4.12 9.66 -11.43
N LYS A 61 3.82 10.26 -10.28
CA LYS A 61 4.82 10.55 -9.25
C LYS A 61 4.89 9.33 -8.35
N GLU A 62 6.08 8.79 -8.14
CA GLU A 62 6.28 7.60 -7.34
C GLU A 62 7.46 7.81 -6.39
N ASN A 63 7.31 7.39 -5.15
CA ASN A 63 8.37 7.37 -4.15
C ASN A 63 8.31 6.08 -3.36
N LYS A 64 9.47 5.52 -3.00
CA LYS A 64 9.55 4.30 -2.20
C LYS A 64 10.78 4.29 -1.29
N LYS A 65 10.65 3.65 -0.14
CA LYS A 65 11.71 3.48 0.86
C LYS A 65 11.65 2.08 1.43
N LYS A 66 12.83 1.47 1.60
CA LYS A 66 12.97 0.15 2.22
C LYS A 66 13.15 0.29 3.73
N MET A 67 12.60 -0.66 4.48
CA MET A 67 12.72 -0.78 5.93
C MET A 67 13.16 -2.19 6.29
N ASN A 68 13.89 -2.32 7.40
CA ASN A 68 14.48 -3.58 7.87
C ASN A 68 13.67 -4.26 8.98
N GLU A 69 12.43 -3.82 9.18
CA GLU A 69 11.49 -4.35 10.16
C GLU A 69 10.08 -4.37 9.58
N PRO A 70 9.21 -5.31 10.00
CA PRO A 70 7.81 -5.34 9.60
C PRO A 70 7.06 -4.06 10.01
N ILE A 71 6.29 -3.48 9.09
CA ILE A 71 5.56 -2.22 9.29
C ILE A 71 4.06 -2.35 9.04
N THR A 72 3.54 -3.51 8.63
CA THR A 72 2.09 -3.71 8.47
C THR A 72 1.43 -4.10 9.80
N ILE A 73 0.22 -3.60 10.02
CA ILE A 73 -0.60 -3.89 11.19
C ILE A 73 -1.94 -4.50 10.78
N LEU A 74 -2.51 -5.31 11.69
CA LEU A 74 -3.83 -5.94 11.55
C LEU A 74 -4.04 -6.78 10.27
N ALA A 75 -2.96 -7.06 9.53
CA ALA A 75 -2.98 -7.95 8.38
C ALA A 75 -3.17 -9.39 8.86
N PRO A 76 -4.06 -10.18 8.20
CA PRO A 76 -4.32 -11.55 8.61
C PRO A 76 -3.04 -12.40 8.50
N ALA A 77 -2.90 -13.37 9.40
CA ALA A 77 -1.88 -14.40 9.25
C ALA A 77 -2.20 -15.22 8.00
N MET A 78 -1.19 -15.46 7.16
CA MET A 78 -1.34 -16.46 6.11
C MET A 78 -1.39 -17.83 6.76
N LYS A 79 -2.40 -18.62 6.41
CA LYS A 79 -2.40 -20.05 6.65
C LYS A 79 -1.67 -20.71 5.48
N GLU A 80 -0.90 -21.75 5.76
CA GLU A 80 -0.26 -22.55 4.72
C GLU A 80 -1.31 -22.97 3.67
N ASP A 81 -0.93 -22.82 2.40
CA ASP A 81 -1.72 -23.24 1.24
C ASP A 81 -3.06 -22.52 0.96
N GLN A 82 -3.31 -21.36 1.57
CA GLN A 82 -4.47 -20.52 1.20
C GLN A 82 -4.06 -19.08 0.88
N PRO A 83 -4.56 -18.48 -0.22
CA PRO A 83 -4.44 -17.04 -0.40
C PRO A 83 -5.10 -16.36 0.79
N GLY A 84 -4.37 -15.42 1.43
CA GLY A 84 -4.90 -14.67 2.56
C GLY A 84 -6.16 -13.92 2.14
N GLU A 85 -7.26 -14.16 2.83
CA GLU A 85 -8.50 -13.44 2.55
C GLU A 85 -8.36 -11.96 2.97
N PRO A 86 -8.88 -11.02 2.17
CA PRO A 86 -8.93 -9.63 2.59
C PRO A 86 -9.76 -9.51 3.87
N LYS A 87 -9.15 -8.95 4.92
CA LYS A 87 -9.85 -8.71 6.19
C LYS A 87 -10.77 -7.49 6.04
N LYS A 88 -12.05 -7.66 6.35
CA LYS A 88 -12.95 -6.53 6.57
C LYS A 88 -12.64 -5.91 7.92
N LEU A 89 -12.19 -4.66 7.93
CA LEU A 89 -11.89 -3.91 9.14
C LEU A 89 -13.17 -3.28 9.73
N THR A 90 -13.22 -3.19 11.05
CA THR A 90 -14.14 -2.26 11.73
C THR A 90 -13.73 -0.81 11.47
N GLU A 91 -14.61 0.15 11.75
CA GLU A 91 -14.31 1.57 11.60
C GLU A 91 -13.09 1.99 12.45
N ALA A 92 -13.01 1.52 13.70
CA ALA A 92 -11.88 1.79 14.58
C ALA A 92 -10.56 1.20 14.06
N GLU A 93 -10.57 -0.05 13.58
CA GLU A 93 -9.40 -0.67 12.96
C GLU A 93 -9.01 0.02 11.65
N SER A 94 -9.99 0.47 10.87
CA SER A 94 -9.78 1.21 9.63
C SER A 94 -9.08 2.54 9.90
N GLU A 95 -9.51 3.30 10.91
CA GLU A 95 -8.84 4.56 11.27
C GLU A 95 -7.45 4.32 11.87
N GLN A 96 -7.27 3.24 12.64
CA GLN A 96 -5.94 2.84 13.12
C GLN A 96 -4.98 2.55 11.96
N VAL A 97 -5.40 1.72 11.00
CA VAL A 97 -4.60 1.40 9.80
C VAL A 97 -4.35 2.65 8.96
N ARG A 98 -5.36 3.51 8.79
CA ARG A 98 -5.21 4.76 8.05
C ARG A 98 -4.16 5.67 8.67
N LYS A 99 -4.25 5.93 9.97
CA LYS A 99 -3.29 6.78 10.69
C LYS A 99 -1.86 6.22 10.57
N HIS A 100 -1.72 4.91 10.77
CA HIS A 100 -0.45 4.21 10.67
C HIS A 100 0.19 4.35 9.27
N ILE A 101 -0.57 4.15 8.19
CA ILE A 101 -0.09 4.33 6.82
C ILE A 101 0.36 5.78 6.58
N LEU A 102 -0.40 6.76 7.06
CA LEU A 102 -0.09 8.18 6.86
C LEU A 102 1.19 8.59 7.61
N GLU A 103 1.42 8.09 8.83
CA GLU A 103 2.64 8.33 9.59
C GLU A 103 3.89 7.83 8.84
N PHE A 104 3.86 6.61 8.30
CA PHE A 104 4.99 6.08 7.53
C PHE A 104 5.19 6.80 6.19
N THR A 105 4.12 7.10 5.46
CA THR A 105 4.24 7.74 4.14
C THR A 105 4.67 9.20 4.23
N GLN A 106 4.45 9.90 5.35
CA GLN A 106 5.03 11.22 5.59
C GLN A 106 6.56 11.19 5.54
N THR A 107 7.19 10.11 6.01
CA THR A 107 8.66 9.94 6.00
C THR A 107 9.27 9.75 4.60
N LEU A 108 8.44 9.70 3.54
CA LEU A 108 8.90 9.71 2.15
C LEU A 108 9.12 11.13 1.59
N ASN A 109 8.64 12.16 2.29
CA ASN A 109 8.77 13.56 1.88
C ASN A 109 9.92 14.29 2.61
N ASP A 110 10.58 13.61 3.55
CA ASP A 110 11.78 14.06 4.30
C ASP A 110 13.06 13.52 3.66
#